data_AF-A0A2S9FEJ9-F1
#
_entry.id   AF-A0A2S9FEJ9-F1
#
_cell.length_a   1.000
_cell.length_b   1.000
_cell.length_c   1.000
_cell.angle_alpha   90.00
_cell.angle_beta   90.00
_cell.angle_gamma   90.00
#
_symmetry.space_group_name_H-M   'P 1'
#
loop_
_entity.id
_entity.type
_entity.pdbx_description
1 polymer ?
#
loop_
_entity_poly.entity_id
_entity_poly.type
_entity_poly.pdbx_seq_one_letter_code
_entity_poly.pdbx_strand_id
1 'polypeptide(L)'
;MPFDPADVERVAATLAPSCDAILVGEHQNRPDFPPTLMSRMLLDGGMTPWITLSCRDRNRIVLEQELRGLSLLGVRTVFCVTGDGRGYDVRPDVTQTFDLDGPRLVALSASLGMTAAVPETPTAPPVAARPVRLVQKQRAGASIAVLNHVTAPASVERFVTSAKATGLTIPVLAAVAVFTDAVSAAVLQGLPGLELDPEVVNRVLAAPNPIEAGIEAAVAEAQALLKIDGVVGVNISGSASSGGTRLGAEIKAEVGARIRAAA
;
A
#
# COMPACT_ATOMS: atom_id res chain seq x y z
N MET A 1 9.64 6.97 -15.53
CA MET A 1 10.93 7.30 -14.86
C MET A 1 10.61 8.15 -13.63
N PRO A 2 11.51 8.38 -12.65
CA PRO A 2 11.26 9.40 -11.64
C PRO A 2 11.03 10.76 -12.32
N PHE A 3 10.16 11.59 -11.77
CA PHE A 3 9.86 12.92 -12.31
C PHE A 3 9.32 12.91 -13.76
N ASP A 4 8.44 11.97 -14.08
CA ASP A 4 7.82 11.84 -15.42
C ASP A 4 6.31 12.12 -15.35
N PRO A 5 5.84 13.35 -15.64
CA PRO A 5 4.41 13.69 -15.56
C PRO A 5 3.56 12.85 -16.52
N ALA A 6 4.08 12.59 -17.72
CA ALA A 6 3.35 11.83 -18.74
C ALA A 6 3.17 10.36 -18.34
N ASP A 7 4.10 9.81 -17.54
CA ASP A 7 3.93 8.47 -16.95
C ASP A 7 2.85 8.47 -15.86
N VAL A 8 2.83 9.48 -14.98
CA VAL A 8 1.80 9.63 -13.94
C VAL A 8 0.41 9.76 -14.56
N GLU A 9 0.23 10.65 -15.54
CA GLU A 9 -1.04 10.85 -16.25
C GLU A 9 -1.54 9.56 -16.91
N ARG A 10 -0.64 8.81 -17.56
CA ARG A 10 -0.98 7.55 -18.22
C ARG A 10 -1.40 6.48 -17.24
N VAL A 11 -0.65 6.32 -16.14
CA VAL A 11 -0.98 5.36 -15.07
C VAL A 11 -2.32 5.72 -14.43
N ALA A 12 -2.58 7.00 -14.17
CA ALA A 12 -3.86 7.48 -13.65
C ALA A 12 -5.02 7.12 -14.59
N ALA A 13 -4.89 7.43 -15.88
CA ALA A 13 -5.92 7.13 -16.88
C ALA A 13 -6.22 5.63 -17.00
N THR A 14 -5.19 4.78 -16.91
CA THR A 14 -5.36 3.31 -16.95
C THR A 14 -6.06 2.77 -15.71
N LEU A 15 -5.73 3.28 -14.51
CA LEU A 15 -6.24 2.72 -13.26
C LEU A 15 -7.60 3.31 -12.84
N ALA A 16 -7.93 4.54 -13.21
CA ALA A 16 -9.14 5.25 -12.77
C ALA A 16 -10.45 4.47 -12.91
N PRO A 17 -10.70 3.71 -13.99
CA PRO A 17 -11.94 2.95 -14.11
C PRO A 17 -12.02 1.72 -13.19
N SER A 18 -10.89 1.31 -12.59
CA SER A 18 -10.73 -0.01 -11.97
C SER A 18 -10.56 0.00 -10.45
N CYS A 19 -10.26 1.14 -9.82
CA CYS A 19 -10.04 1.22 -8.37
C CYS A 19 -10.66 2.48 -7.74
N ASP A 20 -10.88 2.46 -6.42
CA ASP A 20 -11.50 3.59 -5.69
C ASP A 20 -10.47 4.68 -5.33
N ALA A 21 -9.21 4.26 -5.20
CA ALA A 21 -8.09 5.12 -4.85
C ALA A 21 -6.77 4.52 -5.35
N ILE A 22 -5.72 5.34 -5.40
CA ILE A 22 -4.35 4.90 -5.68
C ILE A 22 -3.45 5.19 -4.49
N LEU A 23 -2.90 4.13 -3.90
CA LEU A 23 -1.87 4.24 -2.87
C LEU A 23 -0.52 4.52 -3.53
N VAL A 24 0.01 5.72 -3.30
CA VAL A 24 1.33 6.11 -3.83
C VAL A 24 2.37 5.82 -2.77
N GLY A 25 3.25 4.85 -3.06
CA GLY A 25 4.40 4.52 -2.21
C GLY A 25 5.51 5.57 -2.29
N GLU A 26 6.37 5.60 -1.27
CA GLU A 26 7.57 6.44 -1.25
C GLU A 26 8.82 5.56 -1.22
N HIS A 27 9.83 5.90 -2.02
CA HIS A 27 11.10 5.17 -2.11
C HIS A 27 12.24 5.90 -1.38
N GLN A 28 13.00 5.18 -0.54
CA GLN A 28 14.15 5.71 0.21
C GLN A 28 15.35 6.14 -0.66
N ASN A 29 15.51 5.57 -1.86
CA ASN A 29 16.69 5.78 -2.72
C ASN A 29 16.38 6.50 -4.03
N ARG A 30 15.11 6.70 -4.34
CA ARG A 30 14.66 7.20 -5.63
C ARG A 30 13.71 8.37 -5.39
N PRO A 31 14.23 9.61 -5.36
CA PRO A 31 13.38 10.78 -5.24
C PRO A 31 12.43 10.83 -6.44
N ASP A 32 11.22 11.31 -6.18
CA ASP A 32 10.18 11.55 -7.18
C ASP A 32 9.46 12.87 -6.83
N PHE A 33 8.36 13.18 -7.52
CA PHE A 33 7.59 14.39 -7.23
C PHE A 33 7.20 14.52 -5.75
N PRO A 34 7.25 15.75 -5.18
CA PRO A 34 6.73 16.00 -3.84
C PRO A 34 5.27 15.54 -3.69
N PRO A 35 4.85 15.13 -2.47
CA PRO A 35 3.49 14.63 -2.20
C PRO A 35 2.37 15.48 -2.79
N THR A 36 2.46 16.79 -2.65
CA THR A 36 1.46 17.75 -3.15
C THR A 36 1.39 17.80 -4.67
N LEU A 37 2.54 17.81 -5.36
CA LEU A 37 2.58 17.83 -6.83
C LEU A 37 2.09 16.51 -7.43
N MET A 38 2.54 15.38 -6.87
CA MET A 38 2.07 14.05 -7.28
C MET A 38 0.55 13.94 -7.09
N SER A 39 0.02 14.40 -5.96
CA SER A 39 -1.43 14.41 -5.71
C SER A 39 -2.19 15.22 -6.72
N ARG A 40 -1.68 16.41 -7.09
CA ARG A 40 -2.35 17.26 -8.06
C ARG A 40 -2.46 16.58 -9.43
N MET A 41 -1.38 15.98 -9.91
CA MET A 41 -1.37 15.24 -11.17
C MET A 41 -2.36 14.07 -11.18
N LEU A 42 -2.44 13.32 -10.08
CA LEU A 42 -3.38 12.21 -9.96
C LEU A 42 -4.84 12.68 -9.89
N LEU A 43 -5.11 13.76 -9.16
CA LEU A 43 -6.44 14.38 -9.10
C LEU A 43 -6.90 14.89 -10.47
N ASP A 44 -5.99 15.52 -11.23
CA ASP A 44 -6.27 15.97 -12.60
C ASP A 44 -6.59 14.79 -13.54
N GLY A 45 -6.02 13.61 -13.27
CA GLY A 45 -6.34 12.35 -13.93
C GLY A 45 -7.60 11.64 -13.40
N GLY A 46 -8.37 12.26 -12.52
CA GLY A 46 -9.61 11.70 -11.96
C GLY A 46 -9.42 10.64 -10.87
N MET A 47 -8.21 10.50 -10.33
CA MET A 47 -7.89 9.53 -9.28
C MET A 47 -8.04 10.13 -7.88
N THR A 48 -8.36 9.29 -6.89
CA THR A 48 -8.25 9.66 -5.48
C THR A 48 -6.90 9.19 -4.93
N PRO A 49 -5.92 10.09 -4.70
CA PRO A 49 -4.61 9.68 -4.20
C PRO A 49 -4.64 9.42 -2.68
N TRP A 50 -4.01 8.33 -2.26
CA TRP A 50 -3.59 8.07 -0.88
C TRP A 50 -2.08 8.18 -0.85
N ILE A 51 -1.56 9.34 -0.46
CA ILE A 51 -0.11 9.56 -0.48
C ILE A 51 0.54 8.97 0.77
N THR A 52 1.58 8.16 0.57
CA THR A 52 2.46 7.75 1.66
C THR A 52 3.28 8.94 2.14
N LEU A 53 3.13 9.28 3.42
CA LEU A 53 3.99 10.25 4.10
C LEU A 53 4.87 9.51 5.09
N SER A 54 6.17 9.54 4.80
CA SER A 54 7.19 8.95 5.65
C SER A 54 7.76 9.97 6.63
N CYS A 55 7.87 9.59 7.90
CA CYS A 55 8.57 10.40 8.90
C CYS A 55 10.09 10.43 8.65
N ARG A 56 10.61 9.39 8.00
CA ARG A 56 11.99 9.32 7.52
C ARG A 56 12.27 10.53 6.62
N ASP A 57 13.39 11.20 6.91
CA ASP A 57 13.93 12.36 6.20
C ASP A 57 13.13 13.67 6.35
N ARG A 58 12.07 13.69 7.18
CA ARG A 58 11.23 14.88 7.42
C ARG A 58 11.09 15.18 8.91
N ASN A 59 11.21 16.46 9.27
CA ASN A 59 10.84 16.93 10.61
C ASN A 59 9.34 17.26 10.69
N ARG A 60 8.83 17.57 11.89
CA ARG A 60 7.41 17.90 12.08
C ARG A 60 6.92 19.09 11.24
N ILE A 61 7.79 20.07 10.97
CA ILE A 61 7.41 21.27 10.20
C ILE A 61 7.10 20.89 8.76
N VAL A 62 7.98 20.10 8.13
CA VAL A 62 7.76 19.62 6.77
C VAL A 62 6.53 18.72 6.70
N LEU A 63 6.35 17.81 7.66
CA LEU A 63 5.17 16.94 7.71
C LEU A 63 3.87 17.74 7.86
N GLU A 64 3.83 18.77 8.72
CA GLU A 64 2.66 19.64 8.84
C GLU A 64 2.38 20.45 7.57
N GLN A 65 3.44 20.94 6.90
CA GLN A 65 3.31 21.64 5.61
C GLN A 65 2.71 20.73 4.54
N GLU A 66 3.19 19.49 4.41
CA GLU A 66 2.66 18.52 3.44
C GLU A 66 1.20 18.18 3.75
N LEU A 67 0.85 17.91 5.01
CA LEU A 67 -0.54 17.60 5.40
C LEU A 67 -1.49 18.75 5.06
N ARG A 68 -1.12 20.00 5.38
CA ARG A 68 -1.92 21.19 5.04
C ARG A 68 -2.01 21.40 3.53
N GLY A 69 -0.91 21.23 2.80
CA GLY A 69 -0.88 21.34 1.34
C GLY A 69 -1.78 20.32 0.67
N LEU A 70 -1.71 19.06 1.10
CA LEU A 70 -2.57 17.97 0.62
C LEU A 70 -4.05 18.25 0.92
N SER A 71 -4.37 18.70 2.13
CA SER A 71 -5.73 19.08 2.51
C SER A 71 -6.27 20.22 1.63
N LEU A 72 -5.47 21.25 1.33
CA LEU A 72 -5.85 22.36 0.44
C LEU A 72 -6.12 21.92 -1.00
N LEU A 73 -5.44 20.87 -1.48
CA LEU A 73 -5.68 20.26 -2.79
C LEU A 73 -6.95 19.39 -2.81
N GLY A 74 -7.59 19.15 -1.67
CA GLY A 74 -8.74 18.26 -1.55
C GLY A 74 -8.37 16.79 -1.32
N VAL A 75 -7.10 16.48 -1.06
CA VAL A 75 -6.69 15.13 -0.64
C VAL A 75 -7.17 14.91 0.79
N ARG A 76 -7.93 13.83 0.99
CA ARG A 76 -8.54 13.52 2.29
C ARG A 76 -7.80 12.45 3.07
N THR A 77 -7.03 11.59 2.39
CA THR A 77 -6.40 10.42 3.00
C THR A 77 -4.89 10.45 2.80
N VAL A 78 -4.15 10.21 3.89
CA VAL A 78 -2.68 10.06 3.88
C VAL A 78 -2.30 8.73 4.52
N PHE A 79 -1.32 8.05 3.94
CA PHE A 79 -0.81 6.80 4.45
C PHE A 79 0.44 7.06 5.31
N CYS A 80 0.25 7.01 6.62
CA CYS A 80 1.23 7.46 7.60
C CYS A 80 2.22 6.33 7.92
N VAL A 81 3.51 6.54 7.63
CA VAL A 81 4.56 5.55 7.91
C VAL A 81 5.73 6.17 8.66
N THR A 82 6.39 5.37 9.50
CA THR A 82 7.67 5.79 10.11
C THR A 82 8.75 5.93 9.04
N GLY A 83 8.78 5.00 8.07
CA GLY A 83 9.87 4.83 7.12
C GLY A 83 11.02 3.99 7.68
N ASP A 84 11.78 3.38 6.77
CA ASP A 84 12.89 2.48 7.12
C ASP A 84 14.11 3.27 7.57
N GLY A 85 14.45 3.16 8.85
CA GLY A 85 15.61 3.84 9.44
C GLY A 85 16.96 3.24 9.04
N ARG A 86 17.02 1.95 8.68
CA ARG A 86 18.23 1.27 8.20
C ARG A 86 17.80 0.17 7.24
N GLY A 87 18.41 0.10 6.06
CA GLY A 87 18.07 -0.87 5.02
C GLY A 87 19.14 -0.90 3.93
N TYR A 88 19.17 -1.98 3.14
CA TYR A 88 20.13 -2.15 2.04
C TYR A 88 19.94 -1.12 0.91
N ASP A 89 18.76 -0.50 0.88
CA ASP A 89 18.32 0.45 -0.12
C ASP A 89 18.16 1.87 0.44
N VAL A 90 18.57 2.12 1.69
CA VAL A 90 18.67 3.48 2.23
C VAL A 90 19.90 4.15 1.64
N ARG A 91 19.75 5.38 1.13
CA ARG A 91 20.86 6.11 0.51
C ARG A 91 21.95 6.43 1.54
N PRO A 92 23.21 5.98 1.35
CA PRO A 92 24.23 6.04 2.40
C PRO A 92 24.74 7.46 2.71
N ASP A 93 24.58 8.40 1.78
CA ASP A 93 25.05 9.79 1.87
C ASP A 93 23.98 10.79 2.35
N VAL A 94 22.79 10.30 2.76
CA VAL A 94 21.68 11.15 3.21
C VAL A 94 21.51 11.08 4.73
N THR A 95 21.37 12.24 5.36
CA THR A 95 21.03 12.31 6.79
C THR A 95 19.56 12.00 6.97
N GLN A 96 19.26 11.09 7.89
CA GLN A 96 17.88 10.74 8.21
C GLN A 96 17.36 11.55 9.38
N THR A 97 16.13 12.06 9.24
CA THR A 97 15.39 12.74 10.31
C THR A 97 14.24 11.85 10.76
N PHE A 98 13.99 11.78 12.08
CA PHE A 98 12.88 11.03 12.69
C PHE A 98 12.30 11.82 13.87
N ASP A 99 11.81 13.03 13.61
CA ASP A 99 11.22 13.88 14.65
C ASP A 99 9.87 13.32 15.15
N LEU A 100 9.14 12.64 14.25
CA LEU A 100 7.94 11.87 14.53
C LEU A 100 8.15 10.39 14.15
N ASP A 101 7.28 9.53 14.66
CA ASP A 101 7.08 8.17 14.19
C ASP A 101 5.66 8.00 13.62
N GLY A 102 5.35 6.83 13.05
CA GLY A 102 4.05 6.55 12.44
C GLY A 102 2.85 6.91 13.34
N PRO A 103 2.74 6.41 14.59
CA PRO A 103 1.64 6.78 15.49
C PRO A 103 1.55 8.28 15.78
N ARG A 104 2.67 9.00 15.91
CA ARG A 104 2.64 10.45 16.13
C ARG A 104 2.26 11.22 14.86
N LEU A 105 2.65 10.74 13.68
CA LEU A 105 2.18 11.30 12.40
C LEU A 105 0.68 11.05 12.18
N VAL A 106 0.17 9.90 12.59
CA VAL A 106 -1.28 9.61 12.60
C VAL A 106 -2.02 10.63 13.46
N ALA A 107 -1.55 10.86 14.69
CA ALA A 107 -2.17 11.84 15.59
C ALA A 107 -2.15 13.27 15.02
N LEU A 108 -1.05 13.67 14.38
CA LEU A 108 -0.96 14.95 13.69
C LEU A 108 -1.91 15.05 12.49
N SER A 109 -1.99 13.99 11.68
CA SER A 109 -2.88 13.95 10.51
C SER A 109 -4.35 14.05 10.93
N ALA A 110 -4.73 13.30 11.97
CA ALA A 110 -6.08 13.31 12.52
C ALA A 110 -6.45 14.67 13.14
N SER A 111 -5.52 15.35 13.83
CA SER A 111 -5.78 16.68 14.41
C SER A 111 -5.99 17.77 13.35
N LEU A 112 -5.48 17.56 12.14
CA LEU A 112 -5.71 18.40 10.96
C LEU A 112 -6.95 17.99 10.15
N GLY A 113 -7.74 17.03 10.64
CA GLY A 113 -8.98 16.56 9.99
C GLY A 113 -8.76 15.63 8.79
N MET A 114 -7.55 15.10 8.61
CA MET A 114 -7.27 14.13 7.55
C MET A 114 -7.60 12.70 7.98
N THR A 115 -8.00 11.87 7.03
CA THR A 115 -8.12 10.42 7.22
C THR A 115 -6.71 9.81 7.24
N ALA A 116 -6.26 9.40 8.42
CA ALA A 116 -4.98 8.73 8.58
C ALA A 116 -5.11 7.23 8.32
N ALA A 117 -4.55 6.77 7.20
CA ALA A 117 -4.39 5.37 6.88
C ALA A 117 -3.04 4.85 7.41
N VAL A 118 -2.98 3.59 7.85
CA VAL A 118 -1.76 3.02 8.45
C VAL A 118 -1.43 1.63 7.92
N PRO A 119 -0.14 1.28 7.77
CA PRO A 119 0.27 -0.09 7.50
C PRO A 119 0.16 -0.95 8.77
N GLU A 120 -0.05 -2.25 8.65
CA GLU A 120 0.35 -3.23 9.67
C GLU A 120 0.86 -4.51 9.03
N THR A 121 1.87 -5.13 9.63
CA THR A 121 2.46 -6.37 9.13
C THR A 121 2.09 -7.50 10.09
N PRO A 122 1.09 -8.33 9.77
CA PRO A 122 0.61 -9.38 10.69
C PRO A 122 1.70 -10.35 11.14
N THR A 123 2.67 -10.61 10.27
CA THR A 123 3.76 -11.59 10.45
C THR A 123 5.01 -11.02 11.10
N ALA A 124 5.09 -9.70 11.34
CA ALA A 124 6.30 -9.11 11.90
C ALA A 124 6.52 -9.56 13.37
N PRO A 125 7.73 -10.01 13.77
CA PRO A 125 8.02 -10.36 15.16
C PRO A 125 8.00 -9.14 16.10
N PRO A 126 7.41 -9.20 17.30
CA PRO A 126 6.65 -10.32 17.85
C PRO A 126 5.23 -10.38 17.27
N VAL A 127 4.89 -11.51 16.63
CA VAL A 127 3.62 -11.73 15.91
C VAL A 127 2.40 -11.53 16.82
N ALA A 128 2.46 -12.09 18.03
CA ALA A 128 1.36 -12.01 18.99
C ALA A 128 0.98 -10.58 19.43
N ALA A 129 1.91 -9.61 19.29
CA ALA A 129 1.65 -8.23 19.66
C ALA A 129 1.05 -7.39 18.50
N ARG A 130 1.00 -7.93 17.28
CA ARG A 130 0.57 -7.17 16.09
C ARG A 130 -0.89 -6.71 16.15
N PRO A 131 -1.86 -7.53 16.62
CA PRO A 131 -3.24 -7.08 16.82
C PRO A 131 -3.34 -5.89 17.78
N VAL A 132 -2.66 -5.98 18.94
CA VAL A 132 -2.62 -4.89 19.93
C VAL A 132 -1.99 -3.62 19.34
N ARG A 133 -0.89 -3.77 18.60
CA ARG A 133 -0.22 -2.64 17.94
C ARG A 133 -1.13 -1.91 16.97
N LEU A 134 -1.95 -2.63 16.20
CA LEU A 134 -2.91 -2.01 15.30
C LEU A 134 -3.98 -1.22 16.07
N VAL A 135 -4.48 -1.76 17.18
CA VAL A 135 -5.40 -1.04 18.07
C VAL A 135 -4.76 0.23 18.65
N GLN A 136 -3.45 0.22 18.96
CA GLN A 136 -2.76 1.45 19.38
C GLN A 136 -2.71 2.51 18.27
N LYS A 137 -2.54 2.10 17.01
CA LYS A 137 -2.60 3.04 15.87
C LYS A 137 -4.01 3.62 15.70
N GLN A 138 -5.05 2.82 15.87
CA GLN A 138 -6.44 3.31 15.92
C GLN A 138 -6.62 4.34 17.04
N ARG A 139 -6.13 4.05 18.26
CA ARG A 139 -6.19 4.98 19.40
C ARG A 139 -5.43 6.29 19.16
N ALA A 140 -4.40 6.27 18.32
CA ALA A 140 -3.70 7.47 17.88
C ALA A 140 -4.50 8.31 16.85
N GLY A 141 -5.60 7.79 16.31
CA GLY A 141 -6.46 8.48 15.32
C GLY A 141 -6.48 7.83 13.94
N ALA A 142 -5.87 6.66 13.74
CA ALA A 142 -5.96 5.96 12.47
C ALA A 142 -7.42 5.62 12.17
N SER A 143 -7.83 5.82 10.91
CA SER A 143 -9.21 5.60 10.46
C SER A 143 -9.36 4.39 9.54
N ILE A 144 -8.25 3.88 8.99
CA ILE A 144 -8.23 2.69 8.14
C ILE A 144 -6.85 2.03 8.19
N ALA A 145 -6.83 0.71 8.15
CA ALA A 145 -5.60 -0.08 8.12
C ALA A 145 -5.39 -0.72 6.75
N VAL A 146 -4.14 -0.80 6.29
CA VAL A 146 -3.73 -1.59 5.13
C VAL A 146 -2.74 -2.64 5.62
N LEU A 147 -3.07 -3.92 5.46
CA LEU A 147 -2.18 -4.99 5.87
C LEU A 147 -1.13 -5.23 4.80
N ASN A 148 0.10 -5.50 5.21
CA ASN A 148 1.07 -6.12 4.33
C ASN A 148 0.60 -7.53 3.93
N HIS A 149 1.00 -7.96 2.74
CA HIS A 149 0.67 -9.28 2.22
C HIS A 149 1.18 -10.38 3.16
N VAL A 150 0.38 -11.44 3.29
CA VAL A 150 0.71 -12.67 4.01
C VAL A 150 0.44 -13.85 3.09
N THR A 151 1.07 -14.98 3.34
CA THR A 151 1.04 -16.14 2.43
C THR A 151 -0.34 -16.75 2.17
N ALA A 152 -1.32 -16.53 3.07
CA ALA A 152 -2.65 -17.14 2.94
C ALA A 152 -3.75 -16.28 3.56
N PRO A 153 -4.96 -16.24 2.96
CA PRO A 153 -6.13 -15.54 3.51
C PRO A 153 -6.48 -15.94 4.95
N ALA A 154 -6.32 -17.21 5.31
CA ALA A 154 -6.56 -17.69 6.67
C ALA A 154 -5.67 -16.99 7.73
N SER A 155 -4.48 -16.52 7.35
CA SER A 155 -3.60 -15.74 8.24
C SER A 155 -4.15 -14.33 8.47
N VAL A 156 -4.74 -13.71 7.44
CA VAL A 156 -5.45 -12.43 7.58
C VAL A 156 -6.67 -12.59 8.49
N GLU A 157 -7.47 -13.64 8.29
CA GLU A 157 -8.66 -13.89 9.10
C GLU A 157 -8.34 -14.03 10.59
N ARG A 158 -7.32 -14.84 10.94
CA ARG A 158 -6.85 -14.96 12.32
C ARG A 158 -6.38 -13.62 12.89
N PHE A 159 -5.64 -12.84 12.11
CA PHE A 159 -5.14 -11.53 12.54
C PHE A 159 -6.29 -10.54 12.80
N VAL A 160 -7.22 -10.40 11.85
CA VAL A 160 -8.36 -9.47 11.96
C VAL A 160 -9.27 -9.88 13.11
N THR A 161 -9.56 -11.18 13.26
CA THR A 161 -10.37 -11.70 14.38
C THR A 161 -9.72 -11.36 15.73
N SER A 162 -8.41 -11.58 15.86
CA SER A 162 -7.68 -11.23 17.08
C SER A 162 -7.66 -9.72 17.34
N ALA A 163 -7.49 -8.90 16.29
CA ALA A 163 -7.51 -7.44 16.43
C ALA A 163 -8.89 -6.92 16.85
N LYS A 164 -9.97 -7.43 16.27
CA LYS A 164 -11.35 -7.13 16.68
C LYS A 164 -11.61 -7.52 18.13
N ALA A 165 -11.17 -8.72 18.55
CA ALA A 165 -11.24 -9.15 19.94
C ALA A 165 -10.45 -8.24 20.90
N THR A 166 -9.44 -7.53 20.39
CA THR A 166 -8.61 -6.56 21.14
C THR A 166 -9.21 -5.13 21.11
N GLY A 167 -10.31 -4.90 20.38
CA GLY A 167 -10.99 -3.61 20.29
C GLY A 167 -10.75 -2.83 19.00
N LEU A 168 -10.28 -3.48 17.94
CA LEU A 168 -10.23 -2.87 16.60
C LEU A 168 -11.65 -2.66 16.06
N THR A 169 -11.93 -1.45 15.59
CA THR A 169 -13.21 -1.05 14.99
C THR A 169 -13.05 -0.41 13.62
N ILE A 170 -11.85 0.05 13.27
CA ILE A 170 -11.59 0.64 11.96
C ILE A 170 -11.56 -0.42 10.85
N PRO A 171 -11.96 -0.05 9.62
CA PRO A 171 -11.87 -0.93 8.46
C PRO A 171 -10.43 -1.37 8.16
N VAL A 172 -10.30 -2.58 7.60
CA VAL A 172 -9.04 -3.16 7.15
C VAL A 172 -9.08 -3.42 5.65
N LEU A 173 -8.01 -3.05 4.95
CA LEU A 173 -7.72 -3.44 3.58
C LEU A 173 -6.64 -4.53 3.59
N ALA A 174 -6.88 -5.65 2.91
CA ALA A 174 -5.89 -6.70 2.77
C ALA A 174 -5.07 -6.51 1.49
N ALA A 175 -3.75 -6.69 1.55
CA ALA A 175 -2.92 -6.61 0.34
C ALA A 175 -3.00 -7.90 -0.49
N VAL A 176 -3.13 -7.74 -1.80
CA VAL A 176 -3.06 -8.80 -2.80
C VAL A 176 -1.82 -8.56 -3.63
N ALA A 177 -0.90 -9.52 -3.68
CA ALA A 177 0.34 -9.37 -4.42
C ALA A 177 0.16 -9.82 -5.87
N VAL A 178 0.49 -8.94 -6.84
CA VAL A 178 0.40 -9.25 -8.27
C VAL A 178 1.80 -9.38 -8.86
N PHE A 179 2.04 -10.50 -9.54
CA PHE A 179 3.25 -10.79 -10.29
C PHE A 179 2.93 -11.68 -11.49
N THR A 180 3.65 -11.48 -12.59
CA THR A 180 3.43 -12.21 -13.85
C THR A 180 4.73 -12.71 -14.47
N ASP A 181 5.86 -12.48 -13.82
CA ASP A 181 7.18 -12.93 -14.27
C ASP A 181 8.12 -13.14 -13.07
N ALA A 182 9.23 -13.84 -13.29
CA ALA A 182 10.16 -14.19 -12.22
C ALA A 182 10.76 -12.96 -11.52
N VAL A 183 10.94 -11.85 -12.27
CA VAL A 183 11.52 -10.61 -11.75
C VAL A 183 10.54 -9.91 -10.82
N SER A 184 9.27 -9.76 -11.21
CA SER A 184 8.22 -9.17 -10.37
C SER A 184 7.96 -10.00 -9.11
N ALA A 185 7.98 -11.33 -9.20
CA ALA A 185 7.90 -12.22 -8.04
C ALA A 185 9.10 -12.04 -7.09
N ALA A 186 10.33 -12.01 -7.63
CA ALA A 186 11.54 -11.83 -6.85
C ALA A 186 11.60 -10.46 -6.14
N VAL A 187 11.14 -9.39 -6.81
CA VAL A 187 11.05 -8.05 -6.19
C VAL A 187 10.14 -8.08 -4.97
N LEU A 188 8.98 -8.73 -5.07
CA LEU A 188 8.05 -8.87 -3.94
C LEU A 188 8.68 -9.69 -2.80
N GLN A 189 9.30 -10.83 -3.10
CA GLN A 189 9.97 -11.68 -2.10
C GLN A 189 11.17 -10.99 -1.43
N GLY A 190 11.77 -10.00 -2.08
CA GLY A 190 12.83 -9.17 -1.52
C GLY A 190 12.34 -8.10 -0.53
N LEU A 191 11.03 -7.85 -0.45
CA LEU A 191 10.47 -6.88 0.49
C LEU A 191 10.42 -7.46 1.91
N PRO A 192 10.95 -6.76 2.93
CA PRO A 192 10.95 -7.25 4.30
C PRO A 192 9.55 -7.63 4.81
N GLY A 193 9.42 -8.87 5.26
CA GLY A 193 8.16 -9.40 5.82
C GLY A 193 7.08 -9.71 4.80
N LEU A 194 7.37 -9.65 3.50
CA LEU A 194 6.50 -10.16 2.44
C LEU A 194 6.93 -11.57 2.06
N GLU A 195 6.01 -12.51 2.25
CA GLU A 195 6.17 -13.89 1.81
C GLU A 195 5.10 -14.20 0.77
N LEU A 196 5.52 -14.73 -0.38
CA LEU A 196 4.64 -15.29 -1.40
C LEU A 196 4.55 -16.81 -1.20
N ASP A 197 3.38 -17.38 -1.43
CA ASP A 197 3.21 -18.84 -1.45
C ASP A 197 4.02 -19.46 -2.62
N PRO A 198 5.02 -20.32 -2.35
CA PRO A 198 5.83 -20.95 -3.39
C PRO A 198 5.01 -21.75 -4.41
N GLU A 199 3.90 -22.37 -4.00
CA GLU A 199 3.06 -23.15 -4.90
C GLU A 199 2.33 -22.24 -5.89
N VAL A 200 1.86 -21.07 -5.43
CA VAL A 200 1.25 -20.06 -6.29
C VAL A 200 2.28 -19.49 -7.26
N VAL A 201 3.48 -19.15 -6.76
CA VAL A 201 4.59 -18.64 -7.59
C VAL A 201 4.93 -19.62 -8.71
N ASN A 202 5.17 -20.89 -8.36
CA ASN A 202 5.51 -21.91 -9.34
C ASN A 202 4.41 -22.10 -10.39
N ARG A 203 3.15 -22.11 -9.97
CA ARG A 203 2.00 -22.28 -10.87
C ARG A 203 1.90 -21.13 -11.88
N VAL A 204 2.04 -19.88 -11.42
CA VAL A 204 1.96 -18.69 -12.28
C VAL A 204 3.13 -18.68 -13.26
N LEU A 205 4.36 -18.91 -12.79
CA LEU A 205 5.55 -18.82 -13.64
C LEU A 205 5.68 -19.98 -14.63
N ALA A 206 5.11 -21.15 -14.34
CA ALA A 206 5.09 -22.30 -15.24
C ALA A 206 3.90 -22.29 -16.21
N ALA A 207 2.96 -21.35 -16.10
CA ALA A 207 1.79 -21.29 -16.96
C ALA A 207 2.18 -20.91 -18.41
N PRO A 208 1.43 -21.41 -19.43
CA PRO A 208 1.62 -20.99 -20.82
C PRO A 208 1.41 -19.48 -21.03
N ASN A 209 0.55 -18.87 -20.21
CA ASN A 209 0.34 -17.43 -20.15
C ASN A 209 0.48 -16.94 -18.69
N PRO A 210 1.70 -16.58 -18.25
CA PRO A 210 1.95 -16.12 -16.88
C PRO A 210 1.21 -14.84 -16.49
N ILE A 211 0.89 -13.97 -17.47
CA ILE A 211 0.12 -12.74 -17.21
C ILE A 211 -1.29 -13.09 -16.77
N GLU A 212 -1.99 -13.89 -17.57
CA GLU A 212 -3.36 -14.32 -17.24
C GLU A 212 -3.38 -15.14 -15.95
N ALA A 213 -2.44 -16.07 -15.77
CA ALA A 213 -2.35 -16.87 -14.55
C ALA A 213 -2.11 -16.02 -13.29
N GLY A 214 -1.28 -14.96 -13.39
CA GLY A 214 -1.05 -14.02 -12.29
C GLY A 214 -2.29 -13.18 -11.97
N ILE A 215 -3.04 -12.75 -13.00
CA ILE A 215 -4.32 -12.04 -12.83
C ILE A 215 -5.34 -12.94 -12.13
N GLU A 216 -5.52 -14.18 -12.60
CA GLU A 216 -6.45 -15.14 -12.01
C GLU A 216 -6.10 -15.45 -10.54
N ALA A 217 -4.82 -15.65 -10.24
CA ALA A 217 -4.35 -15.90 -8.88
C ALA A 217 -4.67 -14.71 -7.95
N ALA A 218 -4.39 -13.48 -8.39
CA ALA A 218 -4.67 -12.27 -7.62
C ALA A 218 -6.19 -12.06 -7.39
N VAL A 219 -7.01 -12.30 -8.42
CA VAL A 219 -8.48 -12.19 -8.31
C VAL A 219 -9.03 -13.23 -7.32
N ALA A 220 -8.57 -14.48 -7.41
CA ALA A 220 -8.98 -15.55 -6.51
C ALA A 220 -8.60 -15.25 -5.05
N GLU A 221 -7.38 -14.73 -4.82
CA GLU A 221 -6.94 -14.30 -3.50
C GLU A 221 -7.80 -13.13 -2.97
N ALA A 222 -8.03 -12.11 -3.79
CA ALA A 222 -8.87 -10.97 -3.44
C ALA A 222 -10.28 -11.39 -3.02
N GLN A 223 -10.91 -12.29 -3.78
CA GLN A 223 -12.24 -12.83 -3.47
C GLN A 223 -12.25 -13.61 -2.14
N ALA A 224 -11.19 -14.34 -1.83
CA ALA A 224 -11.07 -15.03 -0.55
C ALA A 224 -10.91 -14.04 0.62
N LEU A 225 -10.10 -12.99 0.44
CA LEU A 225 -9.88 -11.95 1.45
C LEU A 225 -11.13 -11.12 1.72
N LEU A 226 -11.90 -10.77 0.69
CA LEU A 226 -13.13 -9.97 0.82
C LEU A 226 -14.26 -10.71 1.56
N LYS A 227 -14.17 -12.04 1.73
CA LYS A 227 -15.12 -12.82 2.54
C LYS A 227 -14.85 -12.73 4.04
N ILE A 228 -13.71 -12.19 4.45
CA ILE A 228 -13.29 -12.11 5.86
C ILE A 228 -14.00 -10.93 6.54
N ASP A 229 -14.71 -11.21 7.63
CA ASP A 229 -15.37 -10.18 8.44
C ASP A 229 -14.37 -9.15 9.00
N GLY A 230 -14.56 -7.88 8.62
CA GLY A 230 -13.68 -6.75 8.95
C GLY A 230 -12.73 -6.33 7.83
N VAL A 231 -12.56 -7.15 6.78
CA VAL A 231 -11.89 -6.74 5.54
C VAL A 231 -12.93 -6.09 4.63
N VAL A 232 -12.75 -4.81 4.32
CA VAL A 232 -13.73 -4.03 3.55
C VAL A 232 -13.27 -3.73 2.12
N GLY A 233 -12.07 -4.17 1.76
CA GLY A 233 -11.45 -3.92 0.48
C GLY A 233 -10.07 -4.56 0.39
N VAL A 234 -9.45 -4.44 -0.79
CA VAL A 234 -8.12 -4.97 -1.05
C VAL A 234 -7.19 -3.91 -1.64
N ASN A 235 -5.90 -4.02 -1.35
CA ASN A 235 -4.84 -3.19 -1.93
C ASN A 235 -4.01 -4.02 -2.93
N ILE A 236 -4.24 -3.80 -4.22
CA ILE A 236 -3.53 -4.50 -5.31
C ILE A 236 -2.08 -3.97 -5.36
N SER A 237 -1.14 -4.82 -4.94
CA SER A 237 0.24 -4.45 -4.65
C SER A 237 1.23 -5.13 -5.60
N GLY A 238 2.41 -4.52 -5.74
CA GLY A 238 3.48 -5.00 -6.61
C GLY A 238 3.58 -4.26 -7.93
N SER A 239 4.69 -4.50 -8.64
CA SER A 239 4.89 -3.96 -9.98
C SER A 239 4.06 -4.70 -11.05
N ALA A 240 3.48 -5.86 -10.70
CA ALA A 240 2.81 -6.82 -11.58
C ALA A 240 3.71 -7.43 -12.66
N SER A 241 4.54 -6.64 -13.34
CA SER A 241 5.50 -7.13 -14.33
C SER A 241 6.80 -6.32 -14.30
N SER A 242 7.87 -6.93 -14.79
CA SER A 242 9.14 -6.28 -15.14
C SER A 242 9.08 -5.48 -16.43
N GLY A 243 8.00 -5.59 -17.24
CA GLY A 243 7.80 -4.88 -18.50
C GLY A 243 7.52 -3.37 -18.38
N GLY A 244 7.68 -2.79 -17.19
CA GLY A 244 7.56 -1.35 -16.93
C GLY A 244 6.22 -0.92 -16.36
N THR A 245 6.12 0.37 -16.04
CA THR A 245 4.98 0.99 -15.33
C THR A 245 3.67 0.86 -16.10
N ARG A 246 3.69 1.03 -17.43
CA ARG A 246 2.50 0.91 -18.28
C ARG A 246 1.89 -0.50 -18.21
N LEU A 247 2.67 -1.54 -18.52
CA LEU A 247 2.17 -2.92 -18.50
C LEU A 247 1.72 -3.32 -17.09
N GLY A 248 2.48 -2.91 -16.07
CA GLY A 248 2.10 -3.15 -14.68
C GLY A 248 0.79 -2.48 -14.29
N ALA A 249 0.51 -1.26 -14.79
CA ALA A 249 -0.75 -0.57 -14.58
C ALA A 249 -1.92 -1.26 -15.31
N GLU A 250 -1.71 -1.70 -16.56
CA GLU A 250 -2.72 -2.45 -17.34
C GLU A 250 -3.11 -3.75 -16.64
N ILE A 251 -2.13 -4.53 -16.16
CA ILE A 251 -2.38 -5.78 -15.42
C ILE A 251 -3.15 -5.50 -14.13
N LYS A 252 -2.76 -4.48 -13.35
CA LYS A 252 -3.47 -4.11 -12.12
C LYS A 252 -4.88 -3.58 -12.39
N ALA A 253 -5.08 -2.87 -13.48
CA ALA A 253 -6.40 -2.41 -13.90
C ALA A 253 -7.32 -3.58 -14.22
N GLU A 254 -6.81 -4.59 -14.93
CA GLU A 254 -7.55 -5.81 -15.23
C GLU A 254 -7.90 -6.60 -13.97
N VAL A 255 -6.96 -6.75 -13.03
CA VAL A 255 -7.24 -7.35 -11.70
C VAL A 255 -8.34 -6.59 -10.99
N GLY A 256 -8.25 -5.25 -10.92
CA GLY A 256 -9.27 -4.40 -10.29
C GLY A 256 -10.65 -4.53 -10.94
N ALA A 257 -10.70 -4.54 -12.28
CA ALA A 257 -11.94 -4.71 -13.04
C ALA A 257 -12.61 -6.07 -12.75
N ARG A 258 -11.83 -7.16 -12.74
CA ARG A 258 -12.35 -8.51 -12.45
C ARG A 258 -12.81 -8.69 -11.01
N ILE A 259 -12.12 -8.07 -10.05
CA ILE A 259 -12.56 -8.07 -8.64
C ILE A 259 -13.92 -7.36 -8.52
N ARG A 260 -14.08 -6.19 -9.14
CA ARG A 260 -15.34 -5.43 -9.13
C ARG A 260 -16.48 -6.16 -9.83
N ALA A 261 -16.20 -6.82 -10.95
CA ALA A 261 -17.21 -7.59 -11.70
C ALA A 261 -17.72 -8.81 -10.92
N ALA A 262 -16.95 -9.30 -9.93
CA ALA A 262 -17.29 -10.43 -9.09
C ALA A 262 -17.86 -10.04 -7.71
N ALA A 263 -17.95 -8.74 -7.40
CA ALA A 263 -18.40 -8.20 -6.12
C ALA A 263 -19.91 -7.94 -6.07
#